data_AF-A0A976PV99-F1
#
_entry.id   AF-A0A976PV99-F1
#
_cell.length_a   1.000
_cell.length_b   1.000
_cell.length_c   1.000
_cell.angle_alpha   90.00
_cell.angle_beta   90.00
_cell.angle_gamma   90.00
#
_symmetry.space_group_name_H-M   'P 1'
#
loop_
_entity.id
_entity.type
_entity.pdbx_description
1 polymer ?
#
loop_
_entity_poly.entity_id
_entity_poly.type
_entity_poly.pdbx_seq_one_letter_code
_entity_poly.pdbx_strand_id
1 'polypeptide(L)'
;MRPSIKTILLPLLVLVVFSVLGVLRGSFSSVFGDEGTYLAMAESVSRDGDLMFDTADRERLVRADGAGRQTVILQQTAKGLSYSKPVIYPLLVAPFHRLLGPPGLVLFNALAMGAALAMAWGVLRRQTAVEEAWLTLWTFFGAGVLPAYLVWKMPDLFQVALATAGLSLALAAVRGDPLTTPDLIDRLLASRWAPVVGGGLLGL
;
A
#
# COMPACT_ATOMS: atom_id res chain seq x y z
N MET A 1 -25.59 18.37 -7.82
CA MET A 1 -25.02 18.54 -9.17
C MET A 1 -24.96 17.18 -9.84
N ARG A 2 -25.37 17.05 -11.10
CA ARG A 2 -25.29 15.77 -11.83
C ARG A 2 -23.83 15.56 -12.27
N PRO A 3 -23.20 14.41 -11.98
CA PRO A 3 -21.84 14.14 -12.44
C PRO A 3 -21.79 14.20 -13.97
N SER A 4 -20.76 14.84 -14.51
CA SER A 4 -20.50 14.88 -15.94
C SER A 4 -20.24 13.47 -16.46
N ILE A 5 -20.65 13.20 -17.70
CA ILE A 5 -20.45 11.89 -18.33
C ILE A 5 -18.96 11.48 -18.35
N LYS A 6 -18.06 12.48 -18.41
CA LYS A 6 -16.60 12.29 -18.37
C LYS A 6 -16.12 11.80 -16.99
N THR A 7 -16.77 12.25 -15.92
CA THR A 7 -16.47 11.83 -14.54
C THR A 7 -16.86 10.37 -14.28
N ILE A 8 -17.67 9.77 -15.14
CA ILE A 8 -18.11 8.37 -15.06
C ILE A 8 -17.34 7.48 -16.05
N LEU A 9 -17.18 7.94 -17.29
CA LEU A 9 -16.56 7.14 -18.35
C LEU A 9 -15.06 6.90 -18.12
N LEU A 10 -14.33 7.89 -17.60
CA LEU A 10 -12.90 7.76 -17.33
C LEU A 10 -12.60 6.69 -16.25
N PRO A 11 -13.20 6.71 -15.04
CA PRO A 11 -12.97 5.67 -14.05
C PRO A 11 -13.47 4.30 -14.51
N LEU A 12 -14.53 4.23 -15.33
CA LEU A 12 -15.02 2.97 -15.89
C LEU A 12 -14.02 2.36 -16.90
N LEU A 13 -13.49 3.16 -17.82
CA LEU A 13 -12.48 2.70 -18.78
C LEU A 13 -11.22 2.22 -18.05
N VAL A 14 -10.79 2.99 -17.06
CA VAL A 14 -9.69 2.64 -16.16
C VAL A 14 -9.96 1.30 -15.48
N LEU A 15 -11.10 1.15 -14.82
CA LEU A 15 -11.48 -0.07 -14.12
C LEU A 15 -11.43 -1.29 -15.06
N VAL A 16 -11.91 -1.15 -16.29
CA VAL A 16 -11.89 -2.22 -17.30
C VAL A 16 -10.47 -2.57 -17.71
N VAL A 17 -9.64 -1.59 -18.06
CA VAL A 17 -8.23 -1.82 -18.45
C VAL A 17 -7.46 -2.53 -17.32
N PHE A 18 -7.62 -2.10 -16.08
CA PHE A 18 -6.92 -2.71 -14.95
C PHE A 18 -7.49 -4.06 -14.54
N SER A 19 -8.80 -4.28 -14.67
CA SER A 19 -9.39 -5.61 -14.48
C SER A 19 -8.82 -6.59 -15.50
N VAL A 20 -8.64 -6.17 -16.75
CA VAL A 20 -7.96 -6.97 -17.78
C VAL A 20 -6.50 -7.23 -17.42
N LEU A 21 -5.74 -6.21 -16.98
CA LEU A 21 -4.35 -6.40 -16.54
C LEU A 21 -4.21 -7.33 -15.32
N GLY A 22 -5.14 -7.24 -14.37
CA GLY A 22 -5.22 -8.13 -13.21
C GLY A 22 -5.53 -9.57 -13.60
N VAL A 23 -6.41 -9.79 -14.57
CA VAL A 23 -6.67 -11.11 -15.16
C VAL A 23 -5.43 -11.64 -15.88
N LEU A 24 -4.69 -10.78 -16.60
CA LEU A 24 -3.47 -11.15 -17.32
C LEU A 24 -2.29 -11.48 -16.39
N ARG A 25 -2.28 -10.98 -15.15
CA ARG A 25 -1.23 -11.25 -14.16
C ARG A 25 -1.16 -12.74 -13.74
N GLY A 26 -2.21 -13.52 -13.99
CA GLY A 26 -2.30 -14.91 -13.53
C GLY A 26 -2.74 -15.03 -12.08
N SER A 27 -2.79 -16.26 -11.55
CA SER A 27 -3.36 -16.54 -10.22
C SER A 27 -2.67 -15.75 -9.10
N PHE A 28 -3.48 -15.15 -8.22
CA PHE A 28 -3.06 -14.52 -6.95
C PHE A 28 -2.21 -15.45 -6.07
N SER A 29 -2.25 -16.76 -6.32
CA SER A 29 -1.48 -17.79 -5.62
C SER A 29 -0.02 -17.92 -6.06
N SER A 30 0.39 -17.24 -7.15
CA SER A 30 1.76 -17.33 -7.63
C SER A 30 2.64 -16.19 -7.08
N VAL A 31 3.84 -16.55 -6.67
CA VAL A 31 4.85 -15.63 -6.13
C VAL A 31 5.80 -15.21 -7.25
N PHE A 32 6.04 -13.90 -7.38
CA PHE A 32 6.94 -13.34 -8.40
C PHE A 32 8.04 -12.47 -7.78
N GLY A 33 9.28 -12.68 -8.23
CA GLY A 33 10.42 -11.85 -7.84
C GLY A 33 10.54 -11.72 -6.32
N ASP A 34 10.65 -10.49 -5.83
CA ASP A 34 10.91 -10.20 -4.41
C ASP A 34 9.69 -10.47 -3.50
N GLU A 35 8.50 -10.75 -4.04
CA GLU A 35 7.30 -11.07 -3.26
C GLU A 35 7.53 -12.22 -2.28
N GLY A 36 8.29 -13.24 -2.70
CA GLY A 36 8.58 -14.40 -1.87
C GLY A 36 9.38 -14.04 -0.62
N THR A 37 10.23 -13.02 -0.73
CA THR A 37 11.00 -12.52 0.42
C THR A 37 10.09 -11.84 1.43
N TYR A 38 9.24 -10.91 0.98
CA TYR A 38 8.34 -10.20 1.90
C TYR A 38 7.27 -11.11 2.50
N LEU A 39 6.77 -12.07 1.73
CA LEU A 39 5.81 -13.06 2.22
C LEU A 39 6.45 -13.95 3.29
N ALA A 40 7.65 -14.48 3.03
CA ALA A 40 8.37 -15.31 3.98
C ALA A 40 8.74 -14.52 5.26
N MET A 41 9.19 -13.27 5.13
CA MET A 41 9.45 -12.40 6.29
C MET A 41 8.18 -12.15 7.12
N ALA A 42 7.05 -11.87 6.48
CA ALA A 42 5.78 -11.68 7.17
C ALA A 42 5.34 -12.96 7.90
N GLU A 43 5.56 -14.12 7.29
CA GLU A 43 5.27 -15.41 7.89
C GLU A 43 6.16 -15.71 9.10
N SER A 44 7.48 -15.57 8.96
CA SER A 44 8.47 -15.74 10.03
C SER A 44 8.16 -14.81 11.23
N VAL A 45 7.90 -13.52 11.01
CA VAL A 45 7.46 -12.61 12.08
C VAL A 45 6.17 -13.09 12.73
N SER A 46 5.18 -13.48 11.93
CA SER A 46 3.84 -13.81 12.44
C SER A 46 3.78 -15.13 13.22
N ARG A 47 4.63 -16.10 12.88
CA ARG A 47 4.62 -17.45 13.47
C ARG A 47 5.72 -17.64 14.51
N ASP A 48 6.93 -17.18 14.19
CA ASP A 48 8.14 -17.51 14.92
C ASP A 48 8.68 -16.29 15.68
N GLY A 49 8.24 -15.07 15.32
CA GLY A 49 8.61 -13.84 16.00
C GLY A 49 10.06 -13.41 15.72
N ASP A 50 10.65 -13.93 14.65
CA ASP A 50 12.00 -13.61 14.21
C ASP A 50 12.02 -13.16 12.73
N LEU A 51 13.23 -13.07 12.18
CA LEU A 51 13.53 -12.76 10.78
C LEU A 51 14.72 -13.60 10.28
N MET A 52 14.85 -14.81 10.84
CA MET A 52 15.85 -15.79 10.43
C MET A 52 15.20 -16.69 9.40
N PHE A 53 15.99 -17.18 8.44
CA PHE A 53 15.50 -18.12 7.44
C PHE A 53 15.98 -19.53 7.77
N ASP A 54 15.03 -20.43 8.02
CA ASP A 54 15.31 -21.83 8.33
C ASP A 54 14.62 -22.83 7.39
N THR A 55 14.64 -24.11 7.76
CA THR A 55 14.00 -25.17 6.97
C THR A 55 12.48 -25.09 7.01
N ALA A 56 11.90 -24.67 8.13
CA ALA A 56 10.45 -24.48 8.26
C ALA A 56 9.95 -23.32 7.39
N ASP A 57 10.71 -22.22 7.27
CA ASP A 57 10.41 -21.14 6.33
C ASP A 57 10.35 -21.63 4.90
N ARG A 58 11.34 -22.43 4.49
CA ARG A 58 11.39 -23.01 3.15
C ARG A 58 10.17 -23.87 2.88
N GLU A 59 9.78 -24.73 3.81
CA GLU A 59 8.62 -25.61 3.68
C GLU A 59 7.30 -24.84 3.62
N ARG A 60 7.18 -23.74 4.37
CA ARG A 60 6.02 -22.86 4.32
C ARG A 60 5.93 -22.15 2.98
N LEU A 61 7.03 -21.60 2.48
CA LEU A 61 7.07 -20.93 1.19
C LEU A 61 6.70 -21.87 0.03
N VAL A 62 7.21 -23.10 0.05
CA VAL A 62 6.85 -24.13 -0.95
C VAL A 62 5.37 -24.48 -0.90
N ARG A 63 4.76 -24.52 0.29
CA ARG A 63 3.31 -24.73 0.42
C ARG A 63 2.50 -23.52 -0.05
N ALA A 64 3.02 -22.31 0.11
CA ALA A 64 2.36 -21.08 -0.28
C ALA A 64 2.39 -20.85 -1.80
N ASP A 65 3.49 -21.19 -2.49
CA ASP A 65 3.58 -21.11 -3.94
C ASP A 65 3.13 -22.43 -4.60
N GLY A 66 1.91 -22.44 -5.15
CA GLY A 66 1.34 -23.63 -5.81
C GLY A 66 2.12 -24.14 -7.03
N ALA A 67 3.15 -23.41 -7.48
CA ALA A 67 4.03 -23.79 -8.58
C ALA A 67 5.43 -24.26 -8.12
N GLY A 68 5.70 -24.29 -6.81
CA GLY A 68 6.97 -24.76 -6.23
C GLY A 68 8.19 -23.87 -6.49
N ARG A 69 7.99 -22.61 -6.90
CA ARG A 69 9.06 -21.63 -7.12
C ARG A 69 9.44 -20.96 -5.80
N GLN A 70 10.75 -20.81 -5.59
CA GLN A 70 11.30 -20.12 -4.43
C GLN A 70 12.03 -18.86 -4.90
N THR A 71 11.51 -17.70 -4.56
CA THR A 71 12.18 -16.42 -4.80
C THR A 71 12.37 -15.67 -3.48
N VAL A 72 13.42 -16.05 -2.76
CA VAL A 72 13.84 -15.42 -1.50
C VAL A 72 15.23 -14.81 -1.62
N ILE A 73 15.40 -13.62 -1.04
CA ILE A 73 16.67 -12.93 -0.96
C ILE A 73 17.16 -13.00 0.48
N LEU A 74 18.28 -13.69 0.66
CA LEU A 74 18.88 -14.00 1.95
C LEU A 74 20.27 -13.38 2.07
N GLN A 75 20.72 -13.18 3.31
CA GLN A 75 22.07 -12.78 3.66
C GLN A 75 22.61 -13.70 4.74
N GLN A 76 23.92 -13.97 4.70
CA GLN A 76 24.59 -14.72 5.73
C GLN A 76 24.95 -13.79 6.89
N THR A 77 24.59 -14.19 8.10
CA THR A 77 24.97 -13.53 9.36
C THR A 77 25.79 -14.48 10.22
N ALA A 78 26.38 -13.99 11.32
CA ALA A 78 27.06 -14.85 12.30
C ALA A 78 26.13 -15.90 12.95
N LYS A 79 24.80 -15.68 12.90
CA LYS A 79 23.78 -16.56 13.48
C LYS A 79 23.14 -17.50 12.46
N GLY A 80 23.53 -17.42 11.18
CA GLY A 80 22.91 -18.15 10.07
C GLY A 80 22.30 -17.23 9.02
N LEU A 81 21.38 -17.76 8.21
CA LEU A 81 20.73 -17.02 7.13
C LEU A 81 19.63 -16.10 7.70
N SER A 82 19.63 -14.83 7.30
CA SER A 82 18.52 -13.90 7.56
C SER A 82 17.98 -13.37 6.24
N TYR A 83 16.78 -12.77 6.27
CA TYR A 83 16.27 -12.03 5.12
C TYR A 83 17.04 -10.72 4.90
N SER A 84 17.19 -10.29 3.64
CA SER A 84 17.99 -9.11 3.25
C SER A 84 17.18 -7.87 2.88
N LYS A 85 15.89 -7.81 3.23
CA LYS A 85 15.01 -6.68 2.90
C LYS A 85 14.67 -5.85 4.14
N PRO A 86 14.30 -4.56 3.98
CA PRO A 86 13.84 -3.72 5.09
C PRO A 86 12.68 -4.36 5.85
N VAL A 87 12.72 -4.25 7.18
CA VAL A 87 11.84 -5.02 8.09
C VAL A 87 10.49 -4.36 8.36
N ILE A 88 10.37 -3.04 8.16
CA ILE A 88 9.18 -2.27 8.54
C ILE A 88 7.93 -2.82 7.85
N TYR A 89 7.99 -3.04 6.54
CA TYR A 89 6.85 -3.55 5.79
C TYR A 89 6.42 -4.95 6.26
N PRO A 90 7.31 -5.97 6.34
CA PRO A 90 6.99 -7.28 6.91
C PRO A 90 6.38 -7.23 8.32
N LEU A 91 6.90 -6.38 9.20
CA LEU A 91 6.38 -6.22 10.56
C LEU A 91 4.93 -5.71 10.57
N LEU A 92 4.62 -4.74 9.70
CA LEU A 92 3.28 -4.16 9.61
C LEU A 92 2.27 -5.11 8.96
N VAL A 93 2.70 -5.90 7.97
CA VAL A 93 1.81 -6.85 7.28
C VAL A 93 1.67 -8.19 8.00
N ALA A 94 2.60 -8.57 8.88
CA ALA A 94 2.57 -9.81 9.66
C ALA A 94 1.20 -10.11 10.33
N PRO A 95 0.52 -9.17 11.02
CA PRO A 95 -0.80 -9.46 11.59
C PRO A 95 -1.86 -9.75 10.53
N PHE A 96 -1.82 -9.08 9.37
CA PHE A 96 -2.74 -9.35 8.27
C PHE A 96 -2.44 -10.71 7.63
N HIS A 97 -1.16 -11.04 7.48
CA HIS A 97 -0.72 -12.36 7.02
C HIS A 97 -1.15 -13.47 7.97
N ARG A 98 -1.04 -13.27 9.29
CA ARG A 98 -1.49 -14.21 10.32
C ARG A 98 -2.98 -14.57 10.18
N LEU A 99 -3.80 -13.58 9.83
CA LEU A 99 -5.26 -13.71 9.75
C LEU A 99 -5.75 -14.24 8.41
N LEU A 100 -5.12 -13.82 7.30
CA LEU A 100 -5.64 -14.06 5.95
C LEU A 100 -4.65 -14.77 5.02
N GLY A 101 -3.43 -15.08 5.48
CA GLY A 101 -2.35 -15.59 4.65
C GLY A 101 -1.86 -14.54 3.62
N PRO A 102 -1.40 -14.96 2.43
CA PRO A 102 -0.89 -14.04 1.40
C PRO A 102 -1.84 -12.88 1.01
N PRO A 103 -3.18 -13.07 0.92
CA PRO A 103 -4.13 -11.97 0.71
C PRO A 103 -4.08 -10.87 1.78
N GLY A 104 -3.58 -11.15 2.99
CA GLY A 104 -3.43 -10.16 4.05
C GLY A 104 -2.52 -8.99 3.67
N LEU A 105 -1.46 -9.24 2.88
CA LEU A 105 -0.55 -8.19 2.41
C LEU A 105 -1.26 -7.24 1.42
N VAL A 106 -2.09 -7.80 0.55
CA VAL A 106 -2.91 -7.04 -0.41
C VAL A 106 -3.93 -6.17 0.34
N LEU A 107 -4.59 -6.73 1.36
CA LEU A 107 -5.51 -5.97 2.20
C LEU A 107 -4.80 -4.81 2.91
N PHE A 108 -3.62 -5.05 3.50
CA PHE A 108 -2.84 -3.99 4.13
C PHE A 108 -2.51 -2.86 3.13
N ASN A 109 -1.99 -3.21 1.96
CA ASN A 109 -1.66 -2.25 0.90
C ASN A 109 -2.90 -1.44 0.46
N ALA A 110 -4.06 -2.09 0.33
CA ALA A 110 -5.32 -1.44 0.01
C ALA A 110 -5.76 -0.45 1.09
N LEU A 111 -5.66 -0.83 2.37
CA LEU A 111 -6.03 0.03 3.50
C LEU A 111 -5.09 1.23 3.61
N ALA A 112 -3.78 1.02 3.49
CA ALA A 112 -2.78 2.09 3.52
C ALA A 112 -3.02 3.09 2.39
N MET A 113 -3.19 2.62 1.15
CA MET A 113 -3.46 3.47 0.00
C MET A 113 -4.81 4.19 0.13
N GLY A 114 -5.86 3.49 0.57
CA GLY A 114 -7.18 4.09 0.81
C GLY A 114 -7.12 5.24 1.83
N ALA A 115 -6.38 5.06 2.93
CA ALA A 115 -6.16 6.11 3.92
C ALA A 115 -5.39 7.31 3.32
N ALA A 116 -4.36 7.04 2.51
CA ALA A 116 -3.60 8.08 1.83
C ALA A 116 -4.44 8.89 0.85
N LEU A 117 -5.28 8.24 0.04
CA LEU A 117 -6.21 8.89 -0.88
C LEU A 117 -7.28 9.70 -0.14
N ALA A 118 -7.74 9.22 1.01
CA ALA A 118 -8.68 9.95 1.85
C ALA A 118 -8.06 11.25 2.40
N MET A 119 -6.78 11.22 2.80
CA MET A 119 -6.05 12.44 3.19
C MET A 119 -5.84 13.39 2.01
N ALA A 120 -5.42 12.87 0.85
CA ALA A 120 -5.26 13.67 -0.36
C ALA A 120 -6.59 14.33 -0.80
N TRP A 121 -7.71 13.60 -0.69
CA TRP A 121 -9.05 14.14 -0.88
C TRP A 121 -9.35 15.30 0.06
N GLY A 122 -9.07 15.13 1.36
CA GLY A 122 -9.26 16.17 2.37
C GLY A 122 -8.51 17.45 2.06
N VAL A 123 -7.32 17.35 1.46
CA VAL A 123 -6.54 18.51 1.01
C VAL A 123 -7.11 19.11 -0.28
N LEU A 124 -7.34 18.28 -1.30
CA LEU A 124 -7.79 18.74 -2.62
C LEU A 124 -9.16 19.44 -2.58
N ARG A 125 -10.13 18.87 -1.84
CA ARG A 125 -11.48 19.45 -1.75
C ARG A 125 -11.53 20.85 -1.11
N ARG A 126 -10.44 21.28 -0.44
CA ARG A 126 -10.28 22.62 0.12
C ARG A 126 -9.64 23.61 -0.85
N GLN A 127 -8.85 23.11 -1.81
CA GLN A 127 -8.01 23.93 -2.68
C GLN A 127 -8.54 24.02 -4.11
N THR A 128 -9.39 23.08 -4.52
CA THR A 128 -9.91 22.97 -5.88
C THR A 128 -11.41 22.70 -5.89
N ALA A 129 -12.02 22.77 -7.07
CA ALA A 129 -13.39 22.30 -7.24
C ALA A 129 -13.49 20.80 -6.94
N VAL A 130 -14.59 20.36 -6.34
CA VAL A 130 -14.85 18.95 -5.97
C VAL A 130 -14.65 17.99 -7.16
N GLU A 131 -15.03 18.42 -8.35
CA GLU A 131 -14.90 17.66 -9.60
C GLU A 131 -13.43 17.49 -10.03
N GLU A 132 -12.63 18.55 -9.87
CA GLU A 132 -11.18 18.51 -10.14
C GLU A 132 -10.47 17.62 -9.13
N ALA A 133 -10.81 17.73 -7.84
CA ALA A 133 -10.28 16.85 -6.80
C ALA A 133 -10.54 15.38 -7.11
N TRP A 134 -11.76 15.03 -7.53
CA TRP A 134 -12.08 13.67 -7.96
C TRP A 134 -11.29 13.24 -9.19
N LEU A 135 -11.22 14.09 -10.21
CA LEU A 135 -10.50 13.78 -11.44
C LEU A 135 -9.01 13.54 -11.15
N THR A 136 -8.39 14.35 -10.30
CA THR A 136 -7.00 14.19 -9.86
C THR A 136 -6.79 12.85 -9.18
N LEU A 137 -7.62 12.49 -8.18
CA LEU A 137 -7.46 11.22 -7.46
C LEU A 137 -7.71 10.01 -8.35
N TRP A 138 -8.73 10.05 -9.20
CA TRP A 138 -9.03 8.96 -10.14
C TRP A 138 -7.97 8.81 -11.21
N THR A 139 -7.33 9.91 -11.65
CA THR A 139 -6.23 9.83 -12.60
C THR A 139 -4.97 9.30 -11.92
N PHE A 140 -4.65 9.79 -10.72
CA PHE A 140 -3.49 9.36 -9.95
C PHE A 140 -3.55 7.88 -9.57
N PHE A 141 -4.63 7.47 -8.90
CA PHE A 141 -4.80 6.10 -8.45
C PHE A 141 -5.35 5.21 -9.55
N GLY A 142 -6.47 5.60 -10.16
CA GLY A 142 -7.15 4.77 -11.13
C GLY A 142 -6.34 4.64 -12.42
N ALA A 143 -6.05 5.75 -13.10
CA ALA A 143 -5.38 5.69 -14.42
C ALA A 143 -3.86 5.43 -14.33
N GLY A 144 -3.28 5.57 -13.14
CA GLY A 144 -1.86 5.28 -12.88
C GLY A 144 -1.56 3.80 -12.72
N VAL A 145 -0.29 3.46 -12.46
CA VAL A 145 0.15 2.06 -12.30
C VAL A 145 -0.29 1.42 -10.97
N LEU A 146 -0.79 2.24 -10.02
CA LEU A 146 -1.10 1.84 -8.65
C LEU A 146 -2.09 0.67 -8.51
N PRO A 147 -3.15 0.51 -9.34
CA PRO A 147 -4.06 -0.62 -9.22
C PRO A 147 -3.38 -1.95 -9.57
N ALA A 148 -2.43 -1.92 -10.51
CA ALA A 148 -1.62 -3.10 -10.81
C ALA A 148 -0.71 -3.47 -9.62
N TYR A 149 -0.14 -2.47 -8.95
CA TYR A 149 0.69 -2.66 -7.76
C TYR A 149 -0.12 -3.08 -6.52
N LEU A 150 -1.44 -2.87 -6.49
CA LEU A 150 -2.31 -3.27 -5.38
C LEU A 150 -2.22 -4.76 -5.07
N VAL A 151 -2.13 -5.57 -6.12
CA VAL A 151 -2.08 -7.03 -6.00
C VAL A 151 -0.64 -7.56 -5.89
N TRP A 152 0.36 -6.66 -5.93
CA TRP A 152 1.76 -6.98 -5.69
C TRP A 152 2.04 -7.02 -4.18
N LYS A 153 2.59 -8.14 -3.71
CA LYS A 153 2.84 -8.41 -2.28
C LYS A 153 4.18 -7.81 -1.82
N MET A 154 4.39 -6.53 -2.12
CA MET A 154 5.65 -5.80 -1.94
C MET A 154 5.41 -4.41 -1.34
N PRO A 155 6.43 -3.74 -0.78
CA PRO A 155 6.28 -2.45 -0.11
C PRO A 155 6.03 -1.25 -1.04
N ASP A 156 6.14 -1.40 -2.36
CA ASP A 156 6.09 -0.28 -3.31
C ASP A 156 4.80 0.54 -3.16
N LEU A 157 3.64 -0.11 -3.11
CA LEU A 157 2.38 0.61 -2.96
C LEU A 157 2.24 1.23 -1.56
N PHE A 158 2.78 0.57 -0.54
CA PHE A 158 2.85 1.11 0.81
C PHE A 158 3.73 2.37 0.86
N GLN A 159 4.88 2.40 0.20
CA GLN A 159 5.74 3.59 0.10
C GLN A 159 5.01 4.73 -0.62
N VAL A 160 4.30 4.45 -1.72
CA VAL A 160 3.48 5.47 -2.39
C VAL A 160 2.38 5.99 -1.44
N ALA A 161 1.76 5.11 -0.64
CA ALA A 161 0.77 5.52 0.34
C ALA A 161 1.38 6.42 1.43
N LEU A 162 2.55 6.09 1.96
CA LEU A 162 3.29 6.90 2.92
C LEU A 162 3.64 8.28 2.33
N ALA A 163 4.20 8.32 1.13
CA ALA A 163 4.55 9.57 0.47
C ALA A 163 3.31 10.45 0.20
N THR A 164 2.21 9.85 -0.28
CA THR A 164 0.95 10.57 -0.56
C THR A 164 0.33 11.11 0.73
N ALA A 165 0.31 10.32 1.79
CA ALA A 165 -0.13 10.74 3.13
C ALA A 165 0.75 11.86 3.68
N GLY A 166 2.07 11.70 3.58
CA GLY A 166 3.07 12.65 4.05
C GLY A 166 2.97 13.99 3.35
N LEU A 167 2.85 14.00 2.02
CA LEU A 167 2.59 15.19 1.22
C LEU A 167 1.28 15.84 1.63
N SER A 168 0.22 15.07 1.83
CA SER A 168 -1.11 15.61 2.21
C SER A 168 -1.04 16.33 3.56
N LEU A 169 -0.40 15.72 4.55
CA LEU A 169 -0.20 16.31 5.88
C LEU A 169 0.69 17.56 5.83
N ALA A 170 1.80 17.51 5.10
CA ALA A 170 2.70 18.64 4.95
C ALA A 170 2.03 19.81 4.22
N LEU A 171 1.29 19.54 3.14
CA LEU A 171 0.55 20.56 2.39
C LEU A 171 -0.58 21.16 3.21
N ALA A 172 -1.32 20.36 3.99
CA ALA A 172 -2.36 20.86 4.88
C ALA A 172 -1.79 21.82 5.93
N ALA A 173 -0.59 21.53 6.46
CA ALA A 173 0.06 22.41 7.43
C ALA A 173 0.45 23.78 6.86
N VAL A 174 0.73 23.85 5.55
CA VAL A 174 1.16 25.10 4.87
C VAL A 174 -0.02 25.87 4.28
N ARG A 175 -1.08 25.17 3.84
CA ARG A 175 -2.17 25.75 3.04
C ARG A 175 -3.57 25.55 3.62
N GLY A 176 -3.69 25.02 4.83
CA GLY A 176 -4.99 24.62 5.39
C GLY A 176 -5.80 25.80 5.93
N ASP A 177 -6.81 26.24 5.19
CA ASP A 177 -7.86 27.08 5.76
C ASP A 177 -8.80 26.24 6.65
N PRO A 178 -9.24 26.76 7.82
CA PRO A 178 -10.17 26.06 8.70
C PRO A 178 -11.54 25.87 8.03
N LEU A 179 -12.11 24.67 8.17
CA LEU A 179 -13.51 24.42 7.79
C LEU A 179 -14.45 24.74 8.95
N THR A 180 -15.67 25.17 8.62
CA THR A 180 -16.74 25.47 9.59
C THR A 180 -17.27 24.22 10.30
N THR A 181 -17.29 23.06 9.64
CA THR A 181 -17.69 21.76 10.24
C THR A 181 -16.71 20.66 9.85
N PRO A 182 -15.61 20.47 10.61
CA PRO A 182 -14.56 19.53 10.25
C PRO A 182 -14.94 18.06 10.53
N ASP A 183 -14.68 17.19 9.57
CA ASP A 183 -14.77 15.74 9.75
C ASP A 183 -13.49 15.14 10.42
N LEU A 184 -13.38 13.81 10.45
CA LEU A 184 -12.21 13.14 11.04
C LEU A 184 -10.91 13.45 10.27
N ILE A 185 -10.95 13.40 8.94
CA ILE A 185 -9.79 13.65 8.07
C ILE A 185 -9.35 15.10 8.25
N ASP A 186 -10.31 16.02 8.34
CA ASP A 186 -10.05 17.43 8.58
C ASP A 186 -9.32 17.69 9.89
N ARG A 187 -9.76 17.03 10.97
CA ARG A 187 -9.10 17.12 12.28
C ARG A 187 -7.69 16.55 12.27
N LEU A 188 -7.48 15.47 11.52
CA LEU A 188 -6.16 14.86 11.36
C LEU A 188 -5.22 15.78 10.57
N LEU A 189 -5.68 16.36 9.46
CA LEU A 189 -4.93 17.30 8.63
C LEU A 189 -4.62 18.62 9.36
N ALA A 190 -5.53 19.09 10.21
CA ALA A 190 -5.36 20.31 11.01
C ALA A 190 -4.57 20.08 12.31
N SER A 191 -4.12 18.85 12.59
CA SER A 191 -3.35 18.54 13.79
C SER A 191 -2.05 19.34 13.83
N ARG A 192 -1.68 19.86 15.01
CA ARG A 192 -0.37 20.53 15.23
C ARG A 192 0.82 19.62 14.91
N TRP A 193 0.62 18.31 14.92
CA TRP A 193 1.64 17.31 14.59
C TRP A 193 1.68 16.96 13.10
N ALA A 194 0.72 17.42 12.29
CA ALA A 194 0.64 17.11 10.87
C ALA A 194 1.95 17.37 10.11
N PRO A 195 2.66 18.51 10.25
CA PRO A 195 3.91 18.69 9.52
C PRO A 195 5.03 17.75 9.97
N VAL A 196 5.11 17.42 11.27
CA VAL A 196 6.12 16.49 11.80
C VAL A 196 5.85 15.06 11.32
N VAL A 197 4.60 14.61 11.44
CA VAL A 197 4.18 13.29 10.97
C VAL A 197 4.34 13.22 9.44
N GLY A 198 3.94 14.27 8.73
CA GLY A 198 4.07 14.35 7.28
C GLY A 198 5.52 14.23 6.81
N GLY A 199 6.44 14.97 7.43
CA GLY A 199 7.87 14.86 7.15
C GLY A 199 8.43 13.47 7.49
N GLY A 200 7.98 12.86 8.59
CA GLY A 200 8.35 11.50 8.96
C GLY A 200 7.91 10.46 7.91
N LEU A 201 6.66 10.54 7.44
CA LEU A 201 6.14 9.64 6.41
C LEU A 201 6.83 9.80 5.05
N LEU A 202 7.33 11.00 4.72
CA LEU A 202 8.10 11.24 3.49
C LEU A 202 9.52 10.66 3.53
N GLY A 203 10.06 10.43 4.73
CA GLY A 203 11.40 9.85 4.92
C GLY A 203 11.42 8.33 5.04
N LEU A 204 10.26 7.67 4.99
CA LEU A 204 10.07 6.21 5.10
C LEU A 204 9.85 5.59 3.71
#